data_AF-W6TNR7-F1
#
_entry.id   AF-W6TNR7-F1
#
_cell.length_a   1.000
_cell.length_b   1.000
_cell.length_c   1.000
_cell.angle_alpha   90.00
_cell.angle_beta   90.00
_cell.angle_gamma   90.00
#
_symmetry.space_group_name_H-M   'P 1'
#
loop_
_entity.id
_entity.type
_entity.pdbx_description
1 polymer ?
#
loop_
_entity_poly.entity_id
_entity_poly.type
_entity_poly.pdbx_seq_one_letter_code
_entity_poly.pdbx_strand_id
1 'polypeptide(L)'
;MGNKGYVLAKGIVCDQCNNYFAIKIEKPVLENEFFNSLRFRNSIPNKKNKHPKGSVIIPQTNFVAEISVDKDDDESLHVVLNDESFALMLEGNIKEIHLLAGEFPKNDPNVSRLMAKMGLEMMAHRLMGHAEGLGYLIDEVQLDPIREYARYNHKRENWVYHSRKIYEENEQFIQENGAVLDKVFECDFLSTKFNEMYFVLAYKGIELVLNMAGSSLEGYIKWLEENNNLSPLYIGKNAPNKK
;
A
#
# COMPACT_ATOMS: atom_id res chain seq x y z
N MET A 1 -2.84 -5.05 -4.00
CA MET A 1 -2.84 -3.64 -4.43
C MET A 1 -3.03 -3.45 -5.95
N GLY A 2 -3.61 -4.40 -6.71
CA GLY A 2 -3.99 -4.18 -8.12
C GLY A 2 -2.87 -3.91 -9.15
N ASN A 3 -1.59 -3.84 -8.76
CA ASN A 3 -0.48 -3.51 -9.66
C ASN A 3 -0.35 -4.49 -10.85
N LYS A 4 -0.36 -3.94 -12.06
CA LYS A 4 -0.08 -4.62 -13.34
C LYS A 4 1.11 -4.04 -14.11
N GLY A 5 1.72 -2.95 -13.62
CA GLY A 5 2.77 -2.20 -14.31
C GLY A 5 4.19 -2.66 -13.96
N TYR A 6 4.44 -3.04 -12.70
CA TYR A 6 5.75 -3.57 -12.27
C TYR A 6 5.66 -5.09 -12.13
N VAL A 7 5.82 -5.81 -13.25
CA VAL A 7 5.76 -7.27 -13.30
C VAL A 7 7.16 -7.82 -13.52
N LEU A 8 7.63 -8.62 -12.57
CA LEU A 8 8.92 -9.31 -12.69
C LEU A 8 8.82 -10.47 -13.69
N ALA A 9 9.91 -10.68 -14.44
CA ALA A 9 10.04 -11.83 -15.32
C ALA A 9 9.99 -13.16 -14.53
N LYS A 10 9.48 -14.22 -15.17
CA LYS A 10 9.47 -15.56 -14.58
C LYS A 10 10.89 -15.97 -14.20
N GLY A 11 11.04 -16.54 -13.00
CA GLY A 11 12.33 -17.00 -12.48
C GLY A 11 13.04 -16.02 -11.54
N ILE A 12 12.64 -14.74 -11.49
CA ILE A 12 13.22 -13.77 -10.52
C ILE A 12 12.77 -14.07 -9.09
N VAL A 13 11.50 -14.44 -8.91
CA VAL A 13 10.94 -14.88 -7.62
C VAL A 13 10.47 -16.32 -7.77
N CYS A 14 10.90 -17.18 -6.84
CA CYS A 14 10.50 -18.59 -6.83
C CYS A 14 9.00 -18.74 -6.51
N ASP A 15 8.33 -19.75 -7.09
CA ASP A 15 6.88 -19.93 -6.87
C ASP A 15 6.52 -20.14 -5.39
N GLN A 16 7.35 -20.90 -4.67
CA GLN A 16 7.18 -21.10 -3.22
C GLN A 16 7.31 -19.78 -2.44
N CYS A 17 8.26 -18.93 -2.83
CA CYS A 17 8.52 -17.62 -2.25
C CYS A 17 7.33 -16.69 -2.50
N ASN A 18 6.88 -16.62 -3.75
CA ASN A 18 5.74 -15.82 -4.16
C ASN A 18 4.45 -16.25 -3.43
N ASN A 19 4.21 -17.57 -3.32
CA ASN A 19 3.07 -18.10 -2.57
C ASN A 19 3.17 -17.79 -1.07
N TYR A 20 4.37 -17.90 -0.48
CA TYR A 20 4.61 -17.51 0.91
C TYR A 20 4.23 -16.03 1.14
N PHE A 21 4.78 -15.12 0.33
CA PHE A 21 4.50 -13.68 0.44
C PHE A 21 3.02 -13.38 0.27
N ALA A 22 2.36 -14.02 -0.71
CA ALA A 22 0.93 -13.84 -0.96
C ALA A 22 0.07 -14.20 0.26
N ILE A 23 0.34 -15.35 0.90
CA ILE A 23 -0.47 -15.87 2.00
C ILE A 23 -0.11 -15.23 3.34
N LYS A 24 1.18 -15.07 3.63
CA LYS A 24 1.68 -14.70 4.97
C LYS A 24 1.90 -13.21 5.16
N ILE A 25 1.95 -12.42 4.09
CA ILE A 25 2.23 -10.98 4.17
C ILE A 25 1.19 -10.18 3.41
N GLU A 26 1.06 -10.38 2.09
CA GLU A 26 0.17 -9.57 1.26
C GLU A 26 -1.30 -9.68 1.70
N LYS A 27 -1.78 -10.90 1.93
CA LYS A 27 -3.17 -11.12 2.37
C LYS A 27 -3.48 -10.40 3.71
N PRO A 28 -2.72 -10.61 4.81
CA PRO A 28 -2.91 -9.87 6.05
C PRO A 28 -2.92 -8.34 5.88
N VAL A 29 -2.01 -7.79 5.07
CA VAL A 29 -1.99 -6.33 4.82
C VAL A 29 -3.24 -5.87 4.07
N LEU A 30 -3.68 -6.63 3.07
CA LEU A 30 -4.86 -6.27 2.28
C LEU A 30 -6.19 -6.46 3.02
N GLU A 31 -6.20 -7.29 4.07
CA GLU A 31 -7.35 -7.53 4.96
C GLU A 31 -7.35 -6.60 6.17
N ASN A 32 -6.25 -5.89 6.45
CA ASN A 32 -6.21 -4.83 7.45
C ASN A 32 -7.26 -3.75 7.10
N GLU A 33 -7.93 -3.23 8.13
CA GLU A 33 -9.02 -2.26 8.03
C GLU A 33 -8.68 -1.04 7.14
N PHE A 34 -7.48 -0.50 7.27
CA PHE A 34 -7.03 0.64 6.47
C PHE A 34 -7.02 0.31 4.98
N PHE A 35 -6.26 -0.71 4.58
CA PHE A 35 -6.12 -1.07 3.16
C PHE A 35 -7.42 -1.62 2.58
N ASN A 36 -8.18 -2.37 3.36
CA ASN A 36 -9.45 -2.93 2.92
C ASN A 36 -10.48 -1.80 2.67
N SER A 37 -10.65 -0.89 3.64
CA SER A 37 -11.58 0.24 3.50
C SER A 37 -11.15 1.19 2.38
N LEU A 38 -9.86 1.51 2.25
CA LEU A 38 -9.31 2.33 1.18
C LEU A 38 -9.59 1.71 -0.19
N ARG A 39 -9.38 0.40 -0.33
CA ARG A 39 -9.67 -0.30 -1.59
C ARG A 39 -11.16 -0.34 -1.89
N PHE A 40 -12.02 -0.45 -0.88
CA PHE A 40 -13.47 -0.42 -1.05
C PHE A 40 -13.94 0.94 -1.56
N ARG A 41 -13.54 2.03 -0.89
CA ARG A 41 -13.93 3.40 -1.28
C ARG A 41 -13.45 3.81 -2.69
N ASN A 42 -12.32 3.26 -3.13
CA ASN A 42 -11.74 3.54 -4.45
C ASN A 42 -12.06 2.46 -5.49
N SER A 43 -12.92 1.50 -5.18
CA SER A 43 -13.24 0.39 -6.08
C SER A 43 -12.01 -0.33 -6.65
N ILE A 44 -10.95 -0.52 -5.85
CA ILE A 44 -9.69 -1.14 -6.27
C ILE A 44 -9.79 -2.67 -6.14
N PRO A 45 -9.96 -3.41 -7.25
CA PRO A 45 -10.14 -4.84 -7.20
C PRO A 45 -8.83 -5.57 -6.85
N ASN A 46 -8.96 -6.83 -6.47
CA ASN A 46 -7.80 -7.71 -6.39
C ASN A 46 -7.34 -8.16 -7.79
N LYS A 47 -6.24 -8.92 -7.84
CA LYS A 47 -5.69 -9.47 -9.11
C LYS A 47 -6.67 -10.39 -9.87
N LYS A 48 -7.73 -10.89 -9.21
CA LYS A 48 -8.81 -11.70 -9.79
C LYS A 48 -10.05 -10.86 -10.15
N ASN A 49 -9.90 -9.54 -10.22
CA ASN A 49 -10.97 -8.59 -10.51
C ASN A 49 -12.16 -8.61 -9.52
N LYS A 50 -11.93 -9.04 -8.26
CA LYS A 50 -12.96 -9.00 -7.22
C LYS A 50 -12.81 -7.74 -6.36
N HIS A 51 -13.91 -7.00 -6.21
CA HIS A 51 -13.98 -5.85 -5.31
C HIS A 51 -13.90 -6.31 -3.84
N PRO A 52 -13.19 -5.57 -2.98
CA PRO A 52 -13.22 -5.82 -1.55
C PRO A 52 -14.61 -5.51 -1.00
N LYS A 53 -14.89 -6.04 0.18
CA LYS A 53 -16.06 -5.65 0.97
C LYS A 53 -15.63 -4.67 2.04
N GLY A 54 -16.43 -3.66 2.33
CA GLY A 54 -16.20 -2.72 3.41
C GLY A 54 -16.93 -3.14 4.69
N SER A 55 -16.77 -2.30 5.71
CA SER A 55 -17.52 -2.39 6.96
C SER A 55 -18.21 -1.06 7.23
N VAL A 56 -19.43 -1.10 7.73
CA VAL A 56 -20.19 0.06 8.19
C VAL A 56 -20.68 -0.15 9.62
N ILE A 57 -20.83 0.93 10.38
CA ILE A 57 -21.51 0.92 11.67
C ILE A 57 -22.94 1.39 11.47
N ILE A 58 -23.87 0.65 12.10
CA ILE A 58 -25.26 1.06 12.28
C ILE A 58 -25.37 1.78 13.64
N PRO A 59 -25.55 3.11 13.70
CA PRO A 59 -25.36 3.89 14.93
C PRO A 59 -26.27 3.48 16.09
N GLN A 60 -27.52 3.11 15.80
CA GLN A 60 -28.54 2.81 16.81
C GLN A 60 -28.26 1.50 17.56
N THR A 61 -27.64 0.53 16.88
CA THR A 61 -27.35 -0.81 17.43
C THR A 61 -25.86 -1.01 17.68
N ASN A 62 -25.00 -0.08 17.22
CA ASN A 62 -23.56 -0.26 17.10
C ASN A 62 -23.15 -1.54 16.35
N PHE A 63 -24.05 -2.07 15.50
CA PHE A 63 -23.78 -3.27 14.73
C PHE A 63 -22.81 -2.95 13.59
N VAL A 64 -21.73 -3.73 13.49
CA VAL A 64 -20.79 -3.63 12.38
C VAL A 64 -21.29 -4.54 11.25
N ALA A 65 -21.87 -3.92 10.23
CA ALA A 65 -22.39 -4.60 9.06
C ALA A 65 -21.35 -4.68 7.94
N GLU A 66 -21.41 -5.75 7.15
CA GLU A 66 -20.64 -5.89 5.92
C GLU A 66 -21.33 -5.09 4.80
N ILE A 67 -20.54 -4.34 4.03
CA ILE A 67 -21.02 -3.63 2.84
C ILE A 67 -20.25 -4.10 1.60
N SER A 68 -20.94 -4.27 0.47
CA SER A 68 -20.35 -4.62 -0.81
C SER A 68 -21.05 -3.91 -1.96
N VAL A 69 -20.35 -3.70 -3.07
CA VAL A 69 -20.99 -3.33 -4.33
C VAL A 69 -21.83 -4.53 -4.81
N ASP A 70 -23.01 -4.27 -5.36
CA ASP A 70 -23.86 -5.30 -5.95
C ASP A 70 -23.12 -6.00 -7.11
N LYS A 71 -23.40 -7.28 -7.33
CA LYS A 71 -22.78 -8.04 -8.42
C LYS A 71 -23.41 -7.74 -9.77
N ASP A 72 -24.68 -7.34 -9.77
CA ASP A 72 -25.48 -7.11 -10.97
C ASP A 72 -25.58 -5.61 -11.30
N ASP A 73 -25.18 -4.73 -10.38
CA ASP A 73 -25.18 -3.28 -10.52
C ASP A 73 -24.02 -2.61 -9.75
N ASP A 74 -23.04 -2.06 -10.48
CA ASP A 74 -21.88 -1.40 -9.89
C ASP A 74 -22.22 -0.05 -9.19
N GLU A 75 -23.46 0.44 -9.33
CA GLU A 75 -23.93 1.68 -8.67
C GLU A 75 -24.65 1.41 -7.34
N SER A 76 -25.03 0.15 -7.08
CA SER A 76 -25.79 -0.24 -5.89
C SER A 76 -24.89 -0.82 -4.80
N LEU A 77 -25.21 -0.51 -3.53
CA LEU A 77 -24.54 -1.05 -2.36
C LEU A 77 -25.45 -2.03 -1.61
N HIS A 78 -24.93 -3.20 -1.32
CA HIS A 78 -25.57 -4.22 -0.50
C HIS A 78 -25.00 -4.19 0.92
N VAL A 79 -25.87 -4.02 1.93
CA VAL A 79 -25.50 -4.01 3.36
C VAL A 79 -26.18 -5.18 4.06
N VAL A 80 -25.39 -6.01 4.75
CA VAL A 80 -25.91 -7.16 5.50
C VAL A 80 -26.24 -6.74 6.93
N LEU A 81 -27.53 -6.71 7.28
CA LEU A 81 -28.02 -6.32 8.61
C LEU A 81 -28.38 -7.55 9.46
N ASN A 82 -28.28 -7.39 10.78
CA ASN A 82 -28.95 -8.31 11.72
C ASN A 82 -30.44 -7.96 11.87
N ASP A 83 -31.22 -8.85 12.48
CA ASP A 83 -32.68 -8.69 12.61
C ASP A 83 -33.07 -7.38 13.31
N GLU A 84 -32.33 -7.00 14.36
CA GLU A 84 -32.58 -5.77 15.13
C GLU A 84 -32.37 -4.50 14.28
N SER A 85 -31.22 -4.41 13.59
CA SER A 85 -30.92 -3.25 12.72
C SER A 85 -31.87 -3.21 11.52
N PHE A 86 -32.26 -4.36 11.00
CA PHE A 86 -33.23 -4.44 9.90
C PHE A 86 -34.61 -3.94 10.33
N ALA A 87 -35.11 -4.35 11.50
CA ALA A 87 -36.38 -3.88 12.05
C ALA A 87 -36.37 -2.35 12.28
N LEU A 88 -35.32 -1.82 12.92
CA LEU A 88 -35.16 -0.40 13.16
C LEU A 88 -35.05 0.42 11.86
N MET A 89 -34.46 -0.16 10.81
CA MET A 89 -34.39 0.49 9.50
C MET A 89 -35.76 0.56 8.83
N LEU A 90 -36.57 -0.51 8.91
CA LEU A 90 -37.94 -0.54 8.40
C LEU A 90 -38.87 0.45 9.13
N GLU A 91 -38.66 0.64 10.44
CA GLU A 91 -39.40 1.61 11.25
C GLU A 91 -38.97 3.07 10.99
N GLY A 92 -37.91 3.30 10.20
CA GLY A 92 -37.38 4.62 9.90
C GLY A 92 -36.52 5.23 11.03
N ASN A 93 -36.10 4.41 12.00
CA ASN A 93 -35.28 4.82 13.15
C ASN A 93 -33.78 4.92 12.79
N ILE A 94 -33.34 4.21 11.75
CA ILE A 94 -31.99 4.33 11.18
C ILE A 94 -32.07 5.19 9.91
N LYS A 95 -31.39 6.33 9.90
CA LYS A 95 -31.36 7.28 8.76
C LYS A 95 -29.99 7.43 8.12
N GLU A 96 -28.97 6.84 8.74
CA GLU A 96 -27.59 6.94 8.31
C GLU A 96 -26.83 5.67 8.67
N ILE A 97 -25.76 5.42 7.90
CA ILE A 97 -24.78 4.36 8.14
C ILE A 97 -23.41 5.01 8.07
N HIS A 98 -22.49 4.62 8.94
CA HIS A 98 -21.16 5.21 9.00
C HIS A 98 -20.14 4.26 8.38
N LEU A 99 -19.47 4.68 7.32
CA LEU A 99 -18.38 3.92 6.72
C LEU A 99 -17.16 3.93 7.65
N LEU A 100 -16.65 2.74 7.95
CA LEU A 100 -15.41 2.61 8.70
C LEU A 100 -14.22 2.88 7.79
N ALA A 101 -13.45 3.90 8.15
CA ALA A 101 -12.15 4.19 7.57
C ALA A 101 -11.08 3.84 8.60
N GLY A 102 -10.25 2.84 8.30
CA GLY A 102 -9.16 2.47 9.20
C GLY A 102 -8.14 3.60 9.37
N GLU A 103 -7.46 3.64 10.50
CA GLU A 103 -6.36 4.56 10.73
C GLU A 103 -5.14 4.23 9.85
N PHE A 104 -4.28 5.22 9.59
CA PHE A 104 -3.02 4.95 8.90
C PHE A 104 -2.23 3.86 9.65
N PRO A 105 -1.80 2.80 8.95
CA PRO A 105 -1.08 1.73 9.61
C PRO A 105 0.23 2.30 10.12
N LYS A 106 0.43 2.26 11.43
CA LYS A 106 1.68 2.61 12.08
C LYS A 106 2.22 1.38 12.79
N ASN A 107 3.51 1.12 12.63
CA ASN A 107 4.19 0.01 13.32
C ASN A 107 3.57 -1.37 13.05
N ASP A 108 2.94 -1.60 11.88
CA ASP A 108 2.44 -2.92 11.49
C ASP A 108 3.56 -3.75 10.84
N PRO A 109 4.00 -4.87 11.45
CA PRO A 109 5.08 -5.70 10.91
C PRO A 109 4.77 -6.33 9.56
N ASN A 110 3.50 -6.54 9.20
CA ASN A 110 3.15 -7.05 7.89
C ASN A 110 3.30 -5.95 6.83
N VAL A 111 2.99 -4.70 7.18
CA VAL A 111 3.17 -3.54 6.27
C VAL A 111 4.66 -3.29 6.02
N SER A 112 5.48 -3.25 7.05
CA SER A 112 6.94 -3.10 6.90
C SER A 112 7.57 -4.23 6.09
N ARG A 113 7.17 -5.49 6.33
CA ARG A 113 7.65 -6.64 5.56
C ARG A 113 7.18 -6.61 4.11
N LEU A 114 5.97 -6.11 3.86
CA LEU A 114 5.49 -5.90 2.49
C LEU A 114 6.30 -4.82 1.78
N MET A 115 6.60 -3.70 2.47
CA MET A 115 7.47 -2.65 1.97
C MET A 115 8.88 -3.17 1.65
N ALA A 116 9.45 -4.00 2.52
CA ALA A 116 10.75 -4.63 2.32
C ALA A 116 10.77 -5.50 1.05
N LYS A 117 9.75 -6.35 0.90
CA LYS A 117 9.56 -7.19 -0.29
C LYS A 117 9.42 -6.33 -1.55
N MET A 118 8.54 -5.32 -1.53
CA MET A 118 8.31 -4.43 -2.68
C MET A 118 9.57 -3.65 -3.07
N GLY A 119 10.37 -3.20 -2.10
CA GLY A 119 11.67 -2.58 -2.34
C GLY A 119 12.62 -3.54 -3.07
N LEU A 120 12.80 -4.76 -2.57
CA LEU A 120 13.64 -5.77 -3.24
C LEU A 120 13.13 -6.10 -4.66
N GLU A 121 11.82 -6.25 -4.83
CA GLU A 121 11.21 -6.47 -6.14
C GLU A 121 11.44 -5.29 -7.09
N MET A 122 11.38 -4.05 -6.60
CA MET A 122 11.64 -2.86 -7.41
C MET A 122 13.13 -2.72 -7.79
N MET A 123 14.06 -3.09 -6.91
CA MET A 123 15.48 -3.19 -7.26
C MET A 123 15.69 -4.18 -8.39
N ALA A 124 15.12 -5.38 -8.27
CA ALA A 124 15.19 -6.41 -9.32
C ALA A 124 14.54 -5.92 -10.62
N HIS A 125 13.39 -5.25 -10.53
CA HIS A 125 12.69 -4.70 -11.68
C HIS A 125 13.54 -3.71 -12.47
N ARG A 126 14.29 -2.81 -11.79
CA ARG A 126 15.19 -1.85 -12.43
C ARG A 126 16.39 -2.48 -13.13
N LEU A 127 16.74 -3.70 -12.72
CA LEU A 127 17.86 -4.47 -13.27
C LEU A 127 17.39 -5.53 -14.28
N MET A 128 16.09 -5.58 -14.61
CA MET A 128 15.56 -6.47 -15.65
C MET A 128 16.10 -6.06 -17.02
N GLY A 129 17.15 -6.75 -17.47
CA GLY A 129 17.92 -6.40 -18.67
C GLY A 129 19.43 -6.40 -18.43
N HIS A 130 19.86 -6.41 -17.16
CA HIS A 130 21.25 -6.43 -16.75
C HIS A 130 21.51 -7.68 -15.91
N ALA A 131 21.83 -8.81 -16.56
CA ALA A 131 22.01 -10.10 -15.89
C ALA A 131 23.08 -10.06 -14.78
N GLU A 132 24.19 -9.37 -15.01
CA GLU A 132 25.24 -9.15 -14.00
C GLU A 132 24.72 -8.35 -12.80
N GLY A 133 23.88 -7.34 -13.05
CA GLY A 133 23.26 -6.55 -12.00
C GLY A 133 22.29 -7.36 -11.14
N LEU A 134 21.51 -8.25 -11.77
CA LEU A 134 20.65 -9.20 -11.03
C LEU A 134 21.47 -10.20 -10.21
N GLY A 135 22.58 -10.71 -10.75
CA GLY A 135 23.52 -11.55 -10.00
C GLY A 135 24.08 -10.84 -8.77
N TYR A 136 24.57 -9.61 -8.96
CA TYR A 136 25.01 -8.76 -7.86
C TYR A 136 23.91 -8.54 -6.81
N LEU A 137 22.68 -8.24 -7.24
CA LEU A 137 21.55 -8.06 -6.34
C LEU A 137 21.21 -9.33 -5.57
N ILE A 138 21.50 -10.53 -6.07
CA ILE A 138 21.28 -11.79 -5.35
C ILE A 138 22.37 -12.01 -4.30
N ASP A 139 23.62 -11.76 -4.67
CA ASP A 139 24.80 -12.08 -3.85
C ASP A 139 25.21 -10.96 -2.89
N GLU A 140 24.60 -9.76 -2.99
CA GLU A 140 24.90 -8.63 -2.11
C GLU A 140 24.49 -8.93 -0.66
N VAL A 141 25.48 -9.13 0.20
CA VAL A 141 25.33 -9.47 1.62
C VAL A 141 24.70 -8.35 2.45
N GLN A 142 24.85 -7.09 2.03
CA GLN A 142 24.24 -5.95 2.73
C GLN A 142 22.71 -5.99 2.69
N LEU A 143 22.13 -6.73 1.75
CA LEU A 143 20.68 -6.91 1.64
C LEU A 143 20.18 -8.15 2.38
N ASP A 144 21.06 -9.01 2.92
CA ASP A 144 20.64 -10.19 3.69
C ASP A 144 19.73 -9.84 4.88
N PRO A 145 20.02 -8.80 5.70
CA PRO A 145 19.14 -8.42 6.80
C PRO A 145 17.71 -8.12 6.35
N ILE A 146 17.54 -7.34 5.27
CA ILE A 146 16.20 -6.98 4.77
C ILE A 146 15.52 -8.16 4.07
N ARG A 147 16.26 -9.05 3.39
CA ARG A 147 15.72 -10.29 2.80
C ARG A 147 15.21 -11.25 3.87
N GLU A 148 16.00 -11.48 4.92
CA GLU A 148 15.62 -12.32 6.06
C GLU A 148 14.42 -11.74 6.80
N TYR A 149 14.40 -10.42 7.00
CA TYR A 149 13.28 -9.73 7.62
C TYR A 149 11.99 -9.89 6.80
N ALA A 150 12.04 -9.58 5.50
CA ALA A 150 10.90 -9.72 4.61
C ALA A 150 10.37 -11.16 4.63
N ARG A 151 11.25 -12.15 4.53
CA ARG A 151 10.86 -13.56 4.38
C ARG A 151 10.45 -14.22 5.69
N TYR A 152 11.16 -14.01 6.79
CA TYR A 152 10.99 -14.83 7.99
C TYR A 152 10.72 -14.03 9.25
N ASN A 153 11.39 -12.89 9.42
CA ASN A 153 11.44 -12.14 10.68
C ASN A 153 11.70 -13.03 11.91
N HIS A 154 12.70 -13.92 11.83
CA HIS A 154 13.00 -14.90 12.89
C HIS A 154 13.27 -14.26 14.25
N LYS A 155 13.93 -13.09 14.24
CA LYS A 155 14.32 -12.36 15.45
C LYS A 155 13.19 -11.52 16.06
N ARG A 156 11.98 -11.55 15.47
CA ARG A 156 10.85 -10.67 15.83
C ARG A 156 11.27 -9.20 15.88
N GLU A 157 12.15 -8.82 14.95
CA GLU A 157 12.59 -7.45 14.81
C GLU A 157 11.42 -6.59 14.34
N ASN A 158 11.41 -5.32 14.78
CA ASN A 158 10.51 -4.32 14.26
C ASN A 158 11.30 -3.40 13.34
N TRP A 159 11.06 -3.50 12.04
CA TRP A 159 11.64 -2.61 11.04
C TRP A 159 10.72 -1.43 10.85
N VAL A 160 11.08 -0.30 11.44
CA VAL A 160 10.22 0.88 11.46
C VAL A 160 10.09 1.47 10.06
N TYR A 161 8.90 1.96 9.76
CA TYR A 161 8.60 2.71 8.56
C TYR A 161 7.89 4.02 8.94
N HIS A 162 8.04 5.02 8.08
CA HIS A 162 7.31 6.27 8.20
C HIS A 162 6.03 6.21 7.35
N SER A 163 4.94 6.81 7.84
CA SER A 163 3.67 6.92 7.12
C SER A 163 3.14 8.35 7.19
N ARG A 164 2.73 8.94 6.06
CA ARG A 164 2.03 10.25 6.05
C ARG A 164 1.10 10.40 4.85
N LYS A 165 0.18 11.36 4.93
CA LYS A 165 -0.63 11.80 3.80
C LYS A 165 0.11 12.87 2.99
N ILE A 166 0.12 12.75 1.67
CA ILE A 166 0.79 13.69 0.74
C ILE A 166 -0.15 14.30 -0.30
N TYR A 167 -1.35 13.74 -0.49
CA TYR A 167 -2.43 14.30 -1.31
C TYR A 167 -3.78 13.67 -0.93
N GLU A 168 -4.90 14.21 -1.43
CA GLU A 168 -6.25 13.70 -1.13
C GLU A 168 -6.61 12.43 -1.93
N GLU A 169 -7.45 11.55 -1.37
CA GLU A 169 -7.82 10.27 -2.00
C GLU A 169 -8.49 10.46 -3.38
N ASN A 170 -9.20 11.56 -3.56
CA ASN A 170 -9.90 11.96 -4.79
C ASN A 170 -9.10 12.97 -5.65
N GLU A 171 -7.83 13.21 -5.32
CA GLU A 171 -7.01 14.16 -6.08
C GLU A 171 -6.74 13.63 -7.49
N GLN A 172 -7.01 14.47 -8.49
CA GLN A 172 -6.86 14.12 -9.90
C GLN A 172 -5.57 14.70 -10.46
N PHE A 173 -4.76 13.85 -11.09
CA PHE A 173 -3.53 14.28 -11.76
C PHE A 173 -3.78 14.43 -13.25
N ILE A 174 -3.28 15.50 -13.87
CA ILE A 174 -3.47 15.73 -15.32
C ILE A 174 -2.14 15.44 -16.02
N GLN A 175 -2.17 14.56 -17.03
CA GLN A 175 -1.02 14.29 -17.90
C GLN A 175 -0.82 15.42 -18.92
N GLU A 176 0.35 15.47 -19.56
CA GLU A 176 0.66 16.49 -20.59
C GLU A 176 -0.34 16.52 -21.76
N ASN A 177 -0.90 15.37 -22.09
CA ASN A 177 -1.94 15.21 -23.12
C ASN A 177 -3.35 15.61 -22.65
N GLY A 178 -3.50 16.10 -21.42
CA GLY A 178 -4.78 16.50 -20.82
C GLY A 178 -5.60 15.36 -20.22
N ALA A 179 -5.11 14.11 -20.26
CA ALA A 179 -5.81 12.98 -19.66
C ALA A 179 -5.73 13.03 -18.13
N VAL A 180 -6.85 12.74 -17.47
CA VAL A 180 -6.90 12.54 -16.01
C VAL A 180 -6.31 11.18 -15.69
N LEU A 181 -5.32 11.18 -14.81
CA LEU A 181 -4.65 10.01 -14.25
C LEU A 181 -5.12 9.80 -12.82
N ASP A 182 -5.84 8.71 -12.59
CA ASP A 182 -6.03 8.19 -11.24
C ASP A 182 -4.77 7.44 -10.78
N LYS A 183 -3.97 8.09 -9.94
CA LYS A 183 -2.76 7.49 -9.36
C LYS A 183 -3.14 6.56 -8.22
N VAL A 184 -3.36 5.29 -8.56
CA VAL A 184 -3.57 4.23 -7.56
C VAL A 184 -2.32 4.06 -6.68
N PHE A 185 -1.14 4.02 -7.29
CA PHE A 185 0.13 3.93 -6.56
C PHE A 185 1.30 4.47 -7.39
N GLU A 186 2.37 4.86 -6.71
CA GLU A 186 3.67 5.22 -7.29
C GLU A 186 4.79 4.93 -6.29
N CYS A 187 6.01 4.66 -6.77
CA CYS A 187 7.13 4.35 -5.90
C CYS A 187 8.48 4.63 -6.56
N ASP A 188 9.47 4.97 -5.74
CA ASP A 188 10.88 5.16 -6.13
C ASP A 188 11.79 4.90 -4.91
N PHE A 189 13.10 4.98 -5.11
CA PHE A 189 14.08 5.03 -4.04
C PHE A 189 14.54 6.46 -3.80
N LEU A 190 14.70 6.80 -2.53
CA LEU A 190 15.45 7.95 -2.07
C LEU A 190 16.83 7.48 -1.63
N SER A 191 17.88 8.11 -2.16
CA SER A 191 19.24 8.00 -1.63
C SER A 191 19.61 9.29 -0.91
N THR A 192 20.01 9.19 0.36
CA THR A 192 20.45 10.34 1.14
C THR A 192 21.93 10.63 0.90
N LYS A 193 22.40 11.82 1.30
CA LYS A 193 23.83 12.18 1.29
C LYS A 193 24.70 11.32 2.23
N PHE A 194 24.08 10.54 3.10
CA PHE A 194 24.75 9.62 4.02
C PHE A 194 24.77 8.18 3.49
N ASN A 195 24.49 7.98 2.20
CA ASN A 195 24.41 6.68 1.53
C ASN A 195 23.35 5.73 2.11
N GLU A 196 22.30 6.28 2.73
CA GLU A 196 21.13 5.50 3.11
C GLU A 196 20.19 5.38 1.93
N MET A 197 19.57 4.22 1.77
CA MET A 197 18.59 3.97 0.72
C MET A 197 17.23 3.68 1.33
N TYR A 198 16.23 4.46 0.93
CA TYR A 198 14.86 4.31 1.37
C TYR A 198 13.96 3.93 0.20
N PHE A 199 13.11 2.92 0.38
CA PHE A 199 12.02 2.63 -0.54
C PHE A 199 10.81 3.47 -0.15
N VAL A 200 10.28 4.24 -1.11
CA VAL A 200 9.15 5.16 -0.95
C VAL A 200 8.00 4.65 -1.80
N LEU A 201 6.85 4.42 -1.18
CA LEU A 201 5.61 4.01 -1.83
C LEU A 201 4.51 5.00 -1.48
N ALA A 202 3.85 5.59 -2.47
CA ALA A 202 2.57 6.25 -2.28
C ALA A 202 1.44 5.35 -2.81
N TYR A 203 0.40 5.17 -2.01
CA TYR A 203 -0.81 4.42 -2.36
C TYR A 203 -2.03 5.27 -2.01
N LYS A 204 -2.73 5.77 -3.04
CA LYS A 204 -3.89 6.69 -2.90
C LYS A 204 -3.66 7.81 -1.86
N GLY A 205 -2.60 8.58 -2.06
CA GLY A 205 -2.28 9.74 -1.23
C GLY A 205 -1.49 9.44 0.05
N ILE A 206 -1.32 8.16 0.39
CA ILE A 206 -0.59 7.76 1.60
C ILE A 206 0.81 7.28 1.24
N GLU A 207 1.81 8.02 1.70
CA GLU A 207 3.22 7.71 1.54
C GLU A 207 3.71 6.86 2.71
N LEU A 208 4.34 5.74 2.36
CA LEU A 208 5.04 4.81 3.23
C LEU A 208 6.53 4.82 2.86
N VAL A 209 7.41 4.93 3.85
CA VAL A 209 8.86 4.97 3.63
C VAL A 209 9.56 3.99 4.55
N LEU A 210 10.37 3.10 3.95
CA LEU A 210 11.15 2.09 4.66
C LEU A 210 12.63 2.22 4.28
N ASN A 211 13.52 2.22 5.27
CA ASN A 211 14.95 2.12 5.03
C ASN A 211 15.33 0.69 4.62
N MET A 212 16.10 0.52 3.55
CA MET A 212 16.47 -0.79 2.99
C MET A 212 17.64 -1.46 3.72
N ALA A 213 18.37 -0.74 4.57
CA ALA A 213 19.58 -1.21 5.24
C ALA A 213 19.45 -1.41 6.76
N GLY A 214 18.47 -0.77 7.41
CA GLY A 214 18.20 -1.01 8.83
C GLY A 214 16.96 -0.29 9.36
N SER A 215 16.62 -0.51 10.63
CA SER A 215 15.46 0.08 11.29
C SER A 215 15.74 1.52 11.78
N SER A 216 16.08 2.44 10.87
CA SER A 216 16.30 3.86 11.18
C SER A 216 15.66 4.80 10.16
N LEU A 217 14.99 5.84 10.66
CA LEU A 217 14.32 6.88 9.88
C LEU A 217 15.01 8.25 9.98
N GLU A 218 16.13 8.36 10.72
CA GLU A 218 16.78 9.65 10.98
C GLU A 218 17.20 10.36 9.69
N GLY A 219 17.84 9.63 8.76
CA GLY A 219 18.23 10.15 7.46
C GLY A 219 17.06 10.67 6.64
N TYR A 220 15.94 9.95 6.66
CA TYR A 220 14.72 10.34 5.97
C TYR A 220 14.06 11.58 6.61
N ILE A 221 13.96 11.64 7.94
CA ILE A 221 13.37 12.79 8.64
C ILE A 221 14.18 14.06 8.34
N LYS A 222 15.50 13.97 8.45
CA LYS A 222 16.39 15.07 8.09
C LYS A 222 16.26 15.47 6.62
N TRP A 223 16.12 14.49 5.73
CA TRP A 223 15.88 14.76 4.31
C TRP A 223 14.58 15.53 4.09
N LEU A 224 13.49 15.18 4.80
CA LEU A 224 12.22 15.91 4.72
C LEU A 224 12.36 17.36 5.18
N GLU A 225 13.03 17.58 6.30
CA GLU A 225 13.28 18.93 6.84
C GLU A 225 14.04 19.80 5.83
N GLU A 226 15.09 19.24 5.21
CA GLU A 226 15.90 19.92 4.19
C GLU A 226 15.11 20.21 2.89
N ASN A 227 14.01 19.50 2.65
CA ASN A 227 13.20 19.59 1.42
C ASN A 227 11.77 20.11 1.67
N ASN A 228 11.57 20.92 2.72
CA ASN A 228 10.28 21.55 3.05
C ASN A 228 9.12 20.55 3.18
N ASN A 229 9.39 19.35 3.69
CA ASN A 229 8.43 18.25 3.80
C ASN A 229 7.80 17.78 2.48
N LEU A 230 8.40 18.07 1.33
CA LEU A 230 7.94 17.52 0.06
C LEU A 230 8.15 15.99 0.00
N SER A 231 7.38 15.31 -0.84
CA SER A 231 7.60 13.89 -1.11
C SER A 231 8.87 13.69 -1.97
N PRO A 232 9.73 12.70 -1.67
CA PRO A 232 10.79 12.27 -2.57
C PRO A 232 10.29 11.88 -3.97
N LEU A 233 9.01 11.51 -4.08
CA LEU A 233 8.37 11.17 -5.34
C LEU A 233 8.07 12.38 -6.23
N TYR A 234 8.20 13.62 -5.73
CA TYR A 234 7.79 14.84 -6.44
C TYR A 234 8.91 15.87 -6.58
N ILE A 235 10.16 15.43 -6.59
CA ILE A 235 11.33 16.31 -6.69
C ILE A 235 12.34 15.82 -7.72
N GLY A 236 13.19 16.74 -8.21
CA GLY A 236 14.23 16.43 -9.19
C GLY A 236 13.66 15.81 -10.46
N LYS A 237 14.17 14.63 -10.86
CA LYS A 237 13.67 13.86 -12.01
C LYS A 237 12.20 13.44 -11.88
N ASN A 238 11.65 13.45 -10.67
CA ASN A 238 10.28 13.05 -10.38
C ASN A 238 9.38 14.28 -10.10
N ALA A 239 9.90 15.50 -10.27
CA ALA A 239 9.08 16.70 -10.10
C ALA A 239 7.86 16.61 -11.03
N PRO A 240 6.63 16.84 -10.51
CA PRO A 240 5.48 16.94 -11.38
C PRO A 240 5.74 18.07 -12.37
N ASN A 241 5.46 17.83 -13.65
CA ASN A 241 5.46 18.89 -14.65
C ASN A 241 4.38 19.90 -14.26
N LYS A 242 4.75 20.89 -13.45
CA LYS A 242 3.88 21.98 -13.05
C LYS A 242 3.63 22.84 -14.29
N LYS A 243 2.36 22.92 -14.71
CA LYS A 243 1.86 24.12 -15.39
C LYS A 243 1.48 25.14 -14.33
#